data_AF-A0A8S7BY09-F1
#
_entry.id   AF-A0A8S7BY09-F1
#
_cell.length_a   1.000
_cell.length_b   1.000
_cell.length_c   1.000
_cell.angle_alpha   90.00
_cell.angle_beta   90.00
_cell.angle_gamma   90.00
#
_symmetry.space_group_name_H-M   'P 1'
#
loop_
_entity.id
_entity.type
_entity.pdbx_description
1 polymer ?
#
loop_
_entity_poly.entity_id
_entity_poly.type
_entity_poly.pdbx_seq_one_letter_code
_entity_poly.pdbx_strand_id
1 'polypeptide(L)'
;ADSSLGVRWDQFTVLINDLTESVSNFVIGSGLGNVIKIQTPIRDYSTYIYYELQSVYFLNQLGVILFTLFLLINLLLTIKIIKYSELCVLYFLYVSYAITNPYILDSNHVAVIIVLVTLSNVLKKMKAK
;
A
#
# COMPACT_ATOMS: atom_id res chain seq x y z
N ALA A 1 5.69 16.92 -22.61
CA ALA A 1 5.87 16.92 -21.14
C ALA A 1 4.75 16.08 -20.57
N ASP A 2 5.04 14.83 -20.23
CA ASP A 2 4.01 13.93 -19.71
C ASP A 2 3.60 14.43 -18.32
N SER A 3 2.30 14.62 -18.14
CA SER A 3 1.77 15.06 -16.85
C SER A 3 1.94 13.93 -15.83
N SER A 4 2.15 14.27 -14.55
CA SER A 4 2.20 13.27 -13.47
C SER A 4 0.97 12.34 -13.47
N LEU A 5 -0.21 12.86 -13.83
CA LEU A 5 -1.42 12.06 -14.00
C LEU A 5 -1.33 11.06 -15.17
N GLY A 6 -0.72 11.46 -16.29
CA GLY A 6 -0.50 10.58 -17.44
C GLY A 6 0.40 9.39 -17.10
N VAL A 7 1.49 9.63 -16.36
CA VAL A 7 2.40 8.58 -15.88
C VAL A 7 1.67 7.61 -14.94
N ARG A 8 0.88 8.14 -13.98
CA ARG A 8 0.12 7.30 -13.04
C ARG A 8 -0.92 6.44 -13.76
N TRP A 9 -1.59 6.98 -14.78
CA TRP A 9 -2.55 6.22 -15.56
C TRP A 9 -1.88 5.08 -16.34
N ASP A 10 -0.75 5.37 -17.00
CA ASP A 10 0.05 4.36 -17.70
C ASP A 10 0.51 3.25 -16.76
N GLN A 11 1.02 3.60 -15.58
CA GLN A 11 1.40 2.65 -14.53
C GLN A 11 0.22 1.77 -14.10
N PHE A 12 -0.96 2.36 -13.89
CA PHE A 12 -2.16 1.61 -13.54
C PHE A 12 -2.50 0.58 -14.62
N THR A 13 -2.52 0.98 -15.89
CA THR A 13 -2.82 0.09 -17.01
C THR A 13 -1.82 -1.06 -17.10
N VAL A 14 -0.52 -0.78 -17.02
CA VAL A 14 0.53 -1.80 -17.09
C VAL A 14 0.40 -2.81 -15.94
N LEU A 15 0.21 -2.33 -14.71
CA LEU A 15 0.10 -3.19 -13.52
C LEU A 15 -1.16 -4.06 -13.51
N ILE A 16 -2.30 -3.50 -13.94
CA ILE A 16 -3.56 -4.25 -14.02
C ILE A 16 -3.53 -5.27 -15.14
N ASN A 17 -2.95 -4.94 -16.29
CA ASN A 17 -2.79 -5.90 -17.38
C ASN A 17 -1.91 -7.09 -16.96
N ASP A 18 -0.79 -6.84 -16.27
CA ASP A 18 0.07 -7.91 -15.74
C ASP A 18 -0.63 -8.76 -14.66
N LEU A 19 -1.39 -8.11 -13.77
CA LEU A 19 -2.18 -8.81 -12.74
C LEU A 19 -3.27 -9.70 -13.36
N THR A 20 -3.84 -9.30 -14.48
CA THR A 20 -4.95 -10.00 -15.15
C THR A 20 -4.51 -10.90 -16.30
N GLU A 21 -3.20 -11.02 -16.55
CA GLU A 21 -2.64 -11.89 -17.60
C GLU A 21 -2.99 -13.37 -17.39
N SER A 22 -3.06 -13.80 -16.12
CA SER A 22 -3.46 -15.17 -15.78
C SER A 22 -4.30 -15.20 -14.50
N VAL A 23 -5.10 -16.26 -14.35
CA VAL A 23 -5.86 -16.52 -13.12
C VAL A 23 -4.92 -16.65 -11.91
N SER A 24 -3.72 -17.21 -12.11
CA SER A 24 -2.71 -17.32 -11.07
C SER A 24 -2.27 -15.93 -10.59
N ASN A 25 -1.84 -15.06 -11.52
CA ASN A 25 -1.41 -13.70 -11.18
C ASN A 25 -2.53 -12.95 -10.46
N PHE A 26 -3.77 -13.07 -10.93
CA PHE A 26 -4.91 -12.39 -10.30
C PHE A 26 -5.11 -12.82 -8.84
N VAL A 27 -4.97 -14.12 -8.55
CA VAL A 27 -5.26 -14.70 -7.23
C VAL A 27 -4.11 -14.51 -6.25
N ILE A 28 -2.89 -14.90 -6.64
CA ILE A 28 -1.70 -14.95 -5.77
C ILE A 28 -0.59 -13.96 -6.14
N GLY A 29 -0.79 -13.18 -7.20
CA GLY A 29 0.13 -12.14 -7.64
C GLY A 29 1.24 -12.64 -8.54
N SER A 30 1.99 -11.68 -9.08
CA SER A 30 3.17 -11.91 -9.91
C SER A 30 4.46 -12.10 -9.08
N GLY A 31 4.37 -12.03 -7.75
CA GLY A 31 5.48 -12.22 -6.81
C GLY A 31 6.18 -10.94 -6.38
N LEU A 32 6.82 -10.97 -5.22
CA LEU A 32 7.57 -9.83 -4.69
C LEU A 32 8.79 -9.53 -5.57
N GLY A 33 8.96 -8.26 -5.94
CA GLY A 33 10.00 -7.84 -6.86
C GLY A 33 9.68 -8.12 -8.33
N ASN A 34 8.42 -8.35 -8.69
CA ASN A 34 8.00 -8.49 -10.08
C ASN A 34 8.51 -7.33 -10.95
N VAL A 35 9.07 -7.68 -12.12
CA VAL A 35 9.58 -6.73 -13.11
C VAL A 35 8.81 -6.92 -14.41
N ILE A 36 8.08 -5.89 -14.81
CA ILE A 36 7.28 -5.90 -16.03
C ILE A 36 8.15 -5.41 -17.19
N LYS A 37 8.41 -6.29 -18.16
CA LYS A 37 9.31 -6.03 -19.30
C LYS A 37 8.53 -5.46 -20.49
N ILE A 38 8.01 -4.25 -20.34
CA ILE A 38 7.21 -3.55 -21.37
C ILE A 38 7.72 -2.12 -21.54
N GLN A 39 7.78 -1.67 -22.79
CA GLN A 39 8.01 -0.27 -23.14
C GLN A 39 6.72 0.34 -23.70
N THR A 40 6.23 1.40 -23.03
CA THR A 40 5.10 2.22 -23.48
C THR A 40 5.61 3.50 -24.14
N PRO A 41 4.75 4.27 -24.84
CA PRO A 41 5.13 5.59 -25.33
C PRO A 41 5.55 6.58 -24.24
N ILE A 42 5.14 6.33 -22.99
CA ILE A 42 5.42 7.19 -21.83
C ILE A 42 6.70 6.74 -21.11
N ARG A 43 6.92 5.43 -20.97
CA ARG A 43 8.01 4.89 -20.15
C ARG A 43 8.45 3.47 -20.54
N ASP A 44 9.72 3.17 -20.36
CA ASP A 44 10.24 1.80 -20.35
C ASP A 44 10.25 1.21 -18.93
N TYR A 45 9.39 0.22 -18.67
CA TYR A 45 9.28 -0.45 -17.37
C TYR A 45 10.34 -1.54 -17.17
N SER A 46 11.05 -1.92 -18.23
CA SER A 46 12.15 -2.91 -18.17
C SER A 46 13.36 -2.37 -17.44
N THR A 47 13.58 -1.05 -17.50
CA THR A 47 14.72 -0.35 -16.90
C THR A 47 14.34 0.45 -15.66
N TYR A 48 13.05 0.80 -15.51
CA TYR A 48 12.55 1.59 -14.39
C TYR A 48 11.58 0.80 -13.49
N ILE A 49 12.10 0.24 -12.40
CA ILE A 49 11.35 -0.60 -11.45
C ILE A 49 10.54 0.20 -10.40
N TYR A 50 10.63 1.52 -10.39
CA TYR A 50 9.89 2.36 -9.44
C TYR A 50 8.49 2.70 -9.97
N TYR A 51 7.45 2.44 -9.18
CA TYR A 51 6.07 2.83 -9.47
C TYR A 51 5.61 3.96 -8.52
N GLU A 52 4.88 4.96 -9.03
CA GLU A 52 4.26 5.98 -8.15
C GLU A 52 3.02 5.42 -7.45
N LEU A 53 2.29 4.55 -8.13
CA LEU A 53 1.13 3.83 -7.59
C LEU A 53 1.55 2.61 -6.77
N GLN A 54 2.22 2.86 -5.64
CA GLN A 54 2.75 1.81 -4.76
C GLN A 54 1.70 0.80 -4.29
N SER A 55 0.48 1.24 -3.94
CA SER A 55 -0.60 0.31 -3.57
C SER A 55 -1.00 -0.63 -4.70
N VAL A 56 -1.01 -0.15 -5.94
CA VAL A 56 -1.37 -0.96 -7.12
C VAL A 56 -0.24 -1.92 -7.45
N TYR A 57 1.01 -1.48 -7.31
CA TYR A 57 2.16 -2.36 -7.47
C TYR A 57 2.16 -3.48 -6.42
N PHE A 58 1.85 -3.16 -5.17
CA PHE A 58 1.74 -4.17 -4.11
C PHE A 58 0.58 -5.14 -4.35
N LEU A 59 -0.55 -4.66 -4.89
CA LEU A 59 -1.65 -5.52 -5.36
C LEU A 59 -1.20 -6.44 -6.49
N ASN A 60 -0.44 -5.95 -7.47
CA ASN A 60 0.12 -6.77 -8.56
C ASN A 60 1.04 -7.89 -8.01
N GLN A 61 1.88 -7.57 -7.03
CA GLN A 61 2.83 -8.54 -6.46
C GLN A 61 2.15 -9.62 -5.60
N LEU A 62 1.12 -9.26 -4.84
CA LEU A 62 0.43 -10.17 -3.90
C LEU A 62 -0.80 -10.86 -4.50
N GLY A 63 -1.38 -10.29 -5.55
CA GLY A 63 -2.69 -10.71 -6.04
C GLY A 63 -3.80 -10.40 -5.05
N VAL A 64 -5.05 -10.64 -5.46
CA VAL A 64 -6.23 -10.21 -4.71
C VAL A 64 -6.35 -10.91 -3.36
N ILE A 65 -6.04 -12.21 -3.27
CA ILE A 65 -6.24 -12.96 -2.02
C ILE A 65 -5.22 -12.53 -0.96
N LEU A 66 -3.92 -12.53 -1.29
CA LEU A 66 -2.90 -12.21 -0.29
C LEU A 66 -2.94 -10.71 0.06
N PHE A 67 -3.27 -9.84 -0.89
CA PHE A 67 -3.49 -8.42 -0.60
C PHE A 67 -4.68 -8.20 0.34
N THR A 68 -5.80 -8.90 0.12
CA THR A 68 -6.96 -8.84 1.03
C THR A 68 -6.59 -9.36 2.41
N LEU A 69 -5.89 -10.49 2.51
CA LEU A 69 -5.42 -11.03 3.78
C LEU A 69 -4.50 -10.04 4.51
N PHE A 70 -3.58 -9.40 3.77
CA PHE A 70 -2.72 -8.34 4.31
C PHE A 70 -3.53 -7.19 4.91
N LEU A 71 -4.56 -6.69 4.20
CA LEU A 71 -5.43 -5.63 4.72
C LEU A 71 -6.18 -6.07 5.99
N LEU A 72 -6.71 -7.30 6.00
CA LEU A 72 -7.42 -7.85 7.15
C LEU A 72 -6.51 -8.00 8.37
N ILE A 73 -5.30 -8.51 8.20
CA ILE A 73 -4.31 -8.63 9.29
C ILE A 73 -3.99 -7.24 9.84
N ASN A 74 -3.75 -6.24 8.99
CA ASN A 74 -3.48 -4.88 9.44
C ASN A 74 -4.65 -4.27 10.20
N LEU A 75 -5.88 -4.50 9.75
CA LEU A 75 -7.09 -4.04 10.43
C LEU A 75 -7.21 -4.68 11.82
N LEU A 76 -7.02 -6.00 11.91
CA LEU A 76 -7.06 -6.75 13.18
C LEU A 76 -5.98 -6.26 14.16
N LEU A 77 -4.75 -6.07 13.68
CA LEU A 77 -3.64 -5.57 14.50
C LEU A 77 -3.91 -4.15 14.99
N THR A 78 -4.45 -3.28 14.14
CA THR A 78 -4.82 -1.90 14.50
C THR A 78 -5.81 -1.92 15.66
N ILE A 79 -6.92 -2.65 15.53
CA ILE A 79 -7.97 -2.72 16.55
C ILE A 79 -7.44 -3.35 17.85
N LYS A 80 -6.56 -4.35 17.75
CA LYS A 80 -6.01 -5.07 18.92
C LYS A 80 -4.98 -4.24 19.69
N ILE A 81 -4.14 -3.48 19.00
CA ILE A 81 -2.99 -2.77 19.59
C ILE A 81 -3.37 -1.33 19.95
N ILE A 82 -4.06 -0.62 19.07
CA ILE A 82 -4.49 0.76 19.27
C ILE A 82 -5.88 0.74 19.93
N LYS A 83 -5.93 1.05 21.23
CA LYS A 83 -7.17 0.87 22.03
C LYS A 83 -8.18 1.99 21.87
N TYR A 84 -7.71 3.19 21.52
CA TYR A 84 -8.55 4.39 21.45
C TYR A 84 -9.09 4.55 20.04
N SER A 85 -10.42 4.65 19.91
CA SER A 85 -11.11 4.72 18.62
C SER A 85 -10.67 5.96 17.82
N GLU A 86 -10.36 7.05 18.48
CA GLU A 86 -9.86 8.29 17.86
C GLU A 86 -8.52 8.06 17.16
N LEU A 87 -7.63 7.26 17.76
CA LEU A 87 -6.34 6.90 17.16
C LEU A 87 -6.51 5.92 15.99
N CYS A 88 -7.49 5.02 16.06
CA CYS A 88 -7.84 4.14 14.94
C CYS A 88 -8.39 4.94 13.75
N VAL A 89 -9.24 5.95 14.00
CA VAL A 89 -9.74 6.86 12.96
C VAL A 89 -8.57 7.64 12.34
N LEU A 90 -7.65 8.16 13.16
CA LEU A 90 -6.47 8.86 12.67
C LEU A 90 -5.61 7.97 11.77
N TYR A 91 -5.40 6.70 12.15
CA TYR A 91 -4.70 5.74 11.32
C TYR A 91 -5.42 5.46 10.00
N PHE A 92 -6.74 5.29 10.03
CA PHE A 92 -7.55 5.08 8.84
C PHE A 92 -7.45 6.25 7.85
N LEU A 93 -7.49 7.49 8.35
CA LEU A 93 -7.31 8.70 7.53
C LEU A 93 -5.91 8.73 6.91
N TYR A 94 -4.87 8.41 7.69
CA TYR A 94 -3.51 8.31 7.18
C TYR A 94 -3.39 7.25 6.08
N VAL A 95 -3.92 6.03 6.28
CA VAL A 95 -3.86 4.96 5.27
C VAL A 95 -4.60 5.36 4.00
N SER A 96 -5.78 5.97 4.13
CA SER A 96 -6.55 6.47 2.98
C SER A 96 -5.77 7.49 2.15
N TYR A 97 -5.06 8.41 2.82
CA TYR A 97 -4.14 9.34 2.17
C TYR A 97 -2.95 8.60 1.53
N ALA A 98 -2.32 7.68 2.26
CA ALA A 98 -1.11 6.98 1.85
C ALA A 98 -1.34 6.09 0.61
N ILE A 99 -2.51 5.46 0.46
CA ILE A 99 -2.84 4.62 -0.71
C ILE A 99 -2.77 5.42 -2.03
N THR A 100 -3.10 6.71 -1.97
CA THR A 100 -3.10 7.59 -3.15
C THR A 100 -1.74 8.25 -3.42
N ASN A 101 -0.73 7.93 -2.61
CA ASN A 101 0.60 8.54 -2.65
C ASN A 101 1.69 7.44 -2.60
N PRO A 102 2.96 7.76 -2.90
CA PRO A 102 4.04 6.78 -2.80
C PRO A 102 4.41 6.41 -1.35
N TYR A 103 3.70 6.93 -0.35
CA TYR A 103 4.06 6.83 1.07
C TYR A 103 3.45 5.61 1.78
N ILE A 104 2.80 4.71 1.07
CA ILE A 104 2.30 3.48 1.68
C ILE A 104 3.43 2.46 1.81
N LEU A 105 3.59 1.89 3.00
CA LEU A 105 4.62 0.88 3.33
C LEU A 105 6.05 1.43 3.26
N ASP A 106 6.21 2.74 3.42
CA ASP A 106 7.49 3.43 3.53
C ASP A 106 7.90 3.64 5.00
N SER A 107 9.01 4.36 5.21
CA SER A 107 9.46 4.76 6.54
C SER A 107 8.47 5.67 7.29
N ASN A 108 7.68 6.48 6.58
CA ASN A 108 6.67 7.34 7.21
C ASN A 108 5.54 6.50 7.78
N HIS A 109 5.13 5.44 7.07
CA HIS A 109 4.12 4.50 7.56
C HIS A 109 4.58 3.84 8.88
N VAL A 110 5.84 3.41 8.93
CA VAL A 110 6.44 2.86 10.16
C VAL A 110 6.44 3.89 11.29
N ALA A 111 6.84 5.13 11.02
CA ALA A 111 6.85 6.20 12.01
C ALA A 111 5.46 6.48 12.58
N VAL A 112 4.43 6.55 11.71
CA VAL A 112 3.03 6.77 12.12
C VAL A 112 2.56 5.65 13.05
N ILE A 113 2.84 4.38 12.72
CA ILE A 113 2.48 3.24 13.58
C ILE A 113 3.15 3.37 14.95
N ILE A 114 4.45 3.66 15.00
CA ILE A 114 5.19 3.83 16.27
C ILE A 114 4.58 4.95 17.12
N VAL A 115 4.27 6.10 16.51
CA VAL A 115 3.66 7.25 17.19
C VAL A 115 2.29 6.87 17.76
N LEU A 116 1.42 6.25 16.96
CA LEU A 116 0.07 5.87 17.39
C LEU A 116 0.08 4.84 18.52
N VAL A 117 0.94 3.82 18.44
CA VAL A 117 1.09 2.80 19.49
C VAL A 117 1.64 3.42 20.77
N THR A 118 2.64 4.29 20.65
CA THR A 118 3.23 4.99 21.81
C THR A 118 2.19 5.88 22.48
N LEU A 119 1.45 6.67 21.70
CA LEU A 119 0.39 7.55 22.19
C LEU A 119 -0.74 6.75 22.86
N SER A 120 -1.17 5.64 22.27
CA SER A 120 -2.13 4.70 22.87
C SER A 120 -1.66 4.22 24.26
N ASN A 121 -0.38 3.87 24.40
CA ASN A 121 0.17 3.44 25.69
C ASN A 121 0.26 4.58 26.72
N VAL A 122 0.62 5.79 26.29
CA VAL A 122 0.69 6.97 27.16
C VAL A 122 -0.70 7.37 27.67
N LEU A 123 -1.70 7.42 26.78
CA LEU A 123 -3.10 7.68 27.15
C LEU A 123 -3.64 6.64 28.13
N LYS A 124 -3.30 5.36 27.93
CA LYS A 124 -3.67 4.28 28.85
C LYS A 124 -3.12 4.51 30.26
N LYS A 125 -1.86 4.93 30.38
CA LYS A 125 -1.24 5.24 31.68
C LYS A 125 -1.87 6.46 32.34
N MET A 126 -2.19 7.51 31.58
CA MET A 126 -2.80 8.73 32.12
C MET A 126 -4.23 8.50 32.63
N LYS A 127 -5.03 7.64 31.96
CA LYS A 127 -6.39 7.31 32.41
C LYS A 127 -6.46 6.27 33.54
N ALA A 128 -5.34 5.58 33.82
CA ALA A 128 -5.26 4.59 34.90
C ALA A 128 -4.79 5.19 36.24
N LYS A 129 -4.41 6.47 36.24
CA LYS A 129 -4.05 7.25 37.42
C LYS A 129 -5.24 8.12 37.82
#